data_AF-A0A9D8L167-F1
#
_entry.id   AF-A0A9D8L167-F1
#
_cell.length_a   1.000
_cell.length_b   1.000
_cell.length_c   1.000
_cell.angle_alpha   90.00
_cell.angle_beta   90.00
_cell.angle_gamma   90.00
#
_symmetry.space_group_name_H-M   'P 1'
#
loop_
_entity.id
_entity.type
_entity.pdbx_description
1 polymer ?
#
loop_
_entity_poly.entity_id
_entity_poly.type
_entity_poly.pdbx_seq_one_letter_code
_entity_poly.pdbx_strand_id
1 'polypeptide(L)'
;MKPRGRSAMRSIQGVFVLALGLYSSAALALGLGNIRVLSRPGQPLVAEIPVISSDPGELESATVALASAATFERVGLLRPEGLVSVV
;
A
#
# COMPACT_ATOMS: atom_id res chain seq x y z
N MET A 1 -16.85 4.52 -51.24
CA MET A 1 -15.79 3.89 -50.41
C MET A 1 -16.41 3.42 -49.11
N LYS A 2 -16.39 2.11 -48.81
CA LYS A 2 -17.11 1.50 -47.67
C LYS A 2 -16.11 1.22 -46.53
N PRO A 3 -16.33 1.69 -45.28
CA PRO A 3 -15.33 1.55 -44.24
C PRO A 3 -15.29 0.10 -43.75
N ARG A 4 -14.27 -0.64 -44.21
CA ARG A 4 -13.86 -1.92 -43.63
C ARG A 4 -13.02 -1.60 -42.39
N GLY A 5 -13.65 -1.49 -41.22
CA GLY A 5 -12.90 -1.17 -40.00
C GLY A 5 -13.48 -1.69 -38.70
N ARG A 6 -14.80 -1.84 -38.60
CA ARG A 6 -15.45 -2.17 -37.32
C ARG A 6 -15.13 -3.57 -36.78
N SER A 7 -14.87 -4.56 -37.65
CA SER A 7 -14.60 -5.93 -37.18
C SER A 7 -13.18 -6.12 -36.68
N ALA A 8 -12.19 -5.51 -37.34
CA ALA A 8 -10.78 -5.58 -36.90
C ALA A 8 -10.55 -4.80 -35.60
N MET A 9 -11.24 -3.68 -35.41
CA MET A 9 -11.19 -2.94 -34.13
C MET A 9 -11.75 -3.76 -32.97
N ARG A 10 -12.81 -4.56 -33.17
CA ARG A 10 -13.41 -5.38 -32.11
C ARG A 10 -12.51 -6.54 -31.68
N SER A 11 -11.79 -7.16 -32.62
CA SER A 11 -10.81 -8.21 -32.28
C SER A 11 -9.59 -7.64 -31.57
N ILE A 12 -9.09 -6.47 -31.99
CA ILE A 12 -8.01 -5.77 -31.29
C ILE A 12 -8.44 -5.42 -29.87
N GLN A 13 -9.66 -4.90 -29.67
CA GLN A 13 -10.18 -4.62 -28.34
C GLN A 13 -10.27 -5.88 -27.46
N GLY A 14 -10.71 -7.02 -28.02
CA GLY A 14 -10.76 -8.27 -27.27
C GLY A 14 -9.38 -8.75 -26.78
N VAL A 15 -8.38 -8.70 -27.66
CA VAL A 15 -6.99 -9.02 -27.30
C VAL A 15 -6.45 -8.05 -26.26
N PHE A 16 -6.75 -6.75 -26.41
CA PHE A 16 -6.31 -5.73 -25.48
C PHE A 16 -6.93 -5.93 -24.08
N VAL A 17 -8.24 -6.18 -24.00
CA VAL A 17 -8.93 -6.47 -22.72
C VAL A 17 -8.36 -7.73 -22.07
N LEU A 18 -8.11 -8.79 -22.85
CA LEU A 18 -7.51 -10.01 -22.34
C LEU A 18 -6.08 -9.78 -21.82
N ALA A 19 -5.28 -9.00 -22.56
CA ALA A 19 -3.93 -8.64 -22.16
C ALA A 19 -3.93 -7.81 -20.86
N LEU A 20 -4.80 -6.79 -20.75
CA LEU A 20 -4.94 -6.01 -19.52
C LEU A 20 -5.44 -6.86 -18.34
N GLY A 21 -6.36 -7.80 -18.56
CA GLY A 21 -6.86 -8.70 -17.53
C GLY A 21 -5.76 -9.62 -16.98
N LEU A 22 -4.88 -10.12 -17.84
CA LEU A 22 -3.72 -10.92 -17.44
C LEU A 22 -2.62 -10.10 -16.75
N TYR A 23 -2.49 -8.81 -17.09
CA TYR A 23 -1.51 -7.89 -16.50
C TYR A 23 -2.01 -7.11 -15.28
N SER A 24 -3.28 -7.26 -14.91
CA SER A 24 -3.87 -6.62 -13.74
C SER A 24 -3.34 -7.30 -12.47
N SER A 25 -2.05 -7.08 -12.18
CA SER A 25 -1.41 -7.51 -10.96
C SER A 25 -2.22 -6.96 -9.78
N ALA A 26 -2.47 -7.83 -8.80
CA ALA A 26 -3.31 -7.56 -7.64
C ALA A 26 -2.93 -6.24 -6.96
N ALA A 27 -3.94 -5.57 -6.41
CA ALA A 27 -3.78 -4.30 -5.72
C ALA A 27 -2.70 -4.43 -4.63
N LEU A 28 -1.63 -3.63 -4.75
CA LEU A 28 -0.56 -3.44 -3.76
C LEU A 28 -1.11 -2.74 -2.50
N ALA A 29 -2.11 -3.33 -1.88
CA ALA A 29 -2.74 -2.83 -0.69
C ALA A 29 -2.39 -3.77 0.45
N LEU A 30 -1.18 -3.62 1.00
CA LEU A 30 -0.90 -4.12 2.33
C LEU A 30 -1.93 -3.51 3.27
N GLY A 31 -2.83 -4.35 3.78
CA GLY A 31 -3.83 -3.93 4.73
C GLY A 31 -3.15 -3.60 6.05
N LEU A 32 -3.52 -2.48 6.67
CA LEU A 32 -3.10 -2.16 8.03
C LEU A 32 -4.27 -2.38 8.98
N GLY A 33 -4.05 -3.18 10.01
CA GLY A 33 -5.00 -3.40 11.09
C GLY A 33 -5.05 -2.23 12.08
N ASN A 34 -5.86 -2.37 13.13
CA ASN A 34 -5.92 -1.38 14.19
C ASN A 34 -4.64 -1.37 15.05
N ILE A 35 -4.27 -0.19 15.56
CA ILE A 35 -3.19 -0.06 16.54
C ILE A 35 -3.59 -0.73 17.87
N ARG A 36 -2.68 -1.55 18.41
CA ARG A 36 -2.86 -2.24 19.70
C ARG A 36 -1.80 -1.77 20.68
N VAL A 37 -2.23 -1.16 21.78
CA VAL A 37 -1.30 -0.69 22.83
C VAL A 37 -1.05 -1.82 23.82
N LEU A 38 0.22 -2.21 23.97
CA LEU A 38 0.66 -3.28 24.86
C LEU A 38 1.29 -2.74 26.16
N SER A 39 1.68 -1.46 26.18
CA SER A 39 2.29 -0.80 27.34
C SER A 39 1.26 -0.43 28.43
N ARG A 40 1.70 -0.46 29.69
CA ARG A 40 0.91 0.02 30.84
C ARG A 40 1.12 1.53 31.08
N PRO A 41 0.20 2.21 31.78
CA PRO A 41 0.42 3.59 32.19
C PRO A 41 1.72 3.77 32.97
N GLY A 42 2.50 4.79 32.63
CA GLY A 42 3.82 5.05 33.21
C GLY A 42 4.98 4.26 32.61
N GLN A 43 4.74 3.40 31.61
CA GLN A 43 5.78 2.70 30.85
C GLN A 43 5.96 3.34 29.47
N PRO A 44 7.11 3.17 28.80
CA PRO A 44 7.28 3.58 27.40
C PRO A 44 6.17 2.99 26.51
N LEU A 45 5.69 3.78 25.55
CA LEU A 45 4.62 3.34 24.64
C LEU A 45 5.11 2.19 23.78
N VAL A 46 4.45 1.05 23.89
CA VAL A 46 4.65 -0.12 23.04
C VAL A 46 3.33 -0.39 22.34
N ALA A 47 3.34 -0.34 21.02
CA ALA A 47 2.16 -0.58 20.22
C ALA A 47 2.49 -1.37 18.97
N GLU A 48 1.55 -2.19 18.53
CA GLU A 48 1.65 -3.00 17.30
C GLU A 48 0.58 -2.57 16.30
N ILE A 49 0.94 -2.59 15.02
CA ILE A 49 0.02 -2.39 13.90
C ILE A 49 0.12 -3.64 13.03
N PRO A 50 -0.92 -4.50 12.97
CA PRO A 50 -0.88 -5.71 12.17
C PRO A 50 -0.80 -5.39 10.67
N VAL A 51 0.14 -6.00 9.97
CA VAL A 51 0.19 -5.98 8.50
C VAL A 51 -0.59 -7.19 7.99
N ILE A 52 -1.62 -6.93 7.20
CA ILE A 52 -2.53 -7.92 6.63
C ILE A 52 -2.16 -8.02 5.15
N SER A 53 -1.57 -9.15 4.76
CA SER A 53 -1.26 -9.45 3.37
C SER A 53 -2.00 -10.71 2.92
N SER A 54 -2.42 -10.73 1.64
CA SER A 54 -2.95 -11.92 0.97
C SER A 54 -1.86 -12.80 0.33
N ASP A 55 -0.64 -12.27 0.14
CA ASP A 55 0.49 -12.95 -0.50
C ASP A 55 1.79 -12.72 0.31
N PRO A 56 2.53 -13.78 0.71
CA PRO A 56 3.83 -13.65 1.36
C PRO A 56 4.82 -12.72 0.64
N GLY A 57 4.81 -12.68 -0.70
CA GLY A 57 5.73 -11.85 -1.48
C GLY A 57 5.55 -10.34 -1.26
N GLU A 58 4.35 -9.90 -0.87
CA GLU A 58 4.09 -8.48 -0.60
C GLU A 58 4.79 -8.01 0.68
N LEU A 59 4.87 -8.87 1.70
CA LEU A 59 5.55 -8.59 2.97
C LEU A 59 7.06 -8.42 2.77
N GLU A 60 7.66 -9.17 1.86
CA GLU A 60 9.10 -9.07 1.55
C GLU A 60 9.48 -7.69 0.99
N SER A 61 8.56 -7.05 0.28
CA SER A 61 8.74 -5.70 -0.28
C SER A 61 8.32 -4.56 0.66
N ALA A 62 7.70 -4.89 1.81
CA ALA A 62 7.18 -3.89 2.73
C ALA A 62 8.31 -3.13 3.42
N THR A 63 8.22 -1.79 3.43
CA THR A 63 9.17 -0.92 4.14
C THR A 63 8.44 -0.11 5.19
N VAL A 64 9.02 -0.01 6.38
CA VAL A 64 8.49 0.80 7.48
C VAL A 64 9.48 1.91 7.81
N ALA A 65 8.97 3.15 7.85
CA ALA A 65 9.76 4.32 8.20
C ALA A 65 8.88 5.36 8.89
N LEU A 66 9.51 6.19 9.73
CA LEU A 66 8.83 7.37 10.26
C LEU A 66 8.58 8.37 9.13
N ALA A 67 7.48 9.09 9.24
CA ALA A 67 7.15 10.14 8.29
C ALA A 67 8.24 11.24 8.27
N SER A 68 8.36 11.91 7.13
CA SER A 68 9.29 13.03 6.96
C SER A 68 8.94 14.22 7.87
N ALA A 69 9.92 15.08 8.19
CA ALA A 69 9.70 16.25 9.04
C ALA A 69 8.59 17.15 8.48
N ALA A 70 8.61 17.37 7.16
CA ALA A 70 7.57 18.13 6.46
C ALA A 70 6.16 17.52 6.62
N THR A 71 6.04 16.21 6.80
CA THR A 71 4.74 15.59 7.07
C THR A 71 4.29 15.83 8.50
N PHE A 72 5.20 15.73 9.48
CA PHE A 72 4.92 16.07 10.89
C PHE A 72 4.47 17.53 11.05
N GLU A 73 5.21 18.46 10.45
CA GLU A 73 4.87 19.90 10.41
C GLU A 73 3.48 20.13 9.80
N ARG A 74 3.17 19.46 8.69
CA ARG A 74 1.87 19.59 8.01
C ARG A 74 0.69 19.13 8.86
N VAL A 75 0.89 18.17 9.74
CA VAL A 75 -0.17 17.69 10.66
C VAL A 75 -0.10 18.37 12.04
N GLY A 76 0.77 19.38 12.21
CA GLY A 76 0.93 20.12 13.45
C GLY A 76 1.53 19.31 14.60
N LEU A 77 2.27 18.24 14.29
CA LEU A 77 2.94 17.40 15.27
C LEU A 77 4.43 17.70 15.29
N LEU A 78 5.00 17.76 16.50
CA LEU A 78 6.45 17.72 16.66
C LEU A 78 6.96 16.33 16.29
N ARG A 79 8.09 16.29 15.58
CA ARG A 79 8.78 15.04 15.34
C ARG A 79 9.23 14.44 16.67
N PRO A 80 9.05 13.13 16.89
CA PRO A 80 9.57 12.50 18.10
C PRO A 80 11.11 12.53 18.09
N GLU A 81 11.69 13.21 19.09
CA GLU A 81 13.15 13.34 19.31
C GLU A 81 13.72 12.25 20.25
N GLY A 82 12.85 11.35 20.75
CA GLY A 82 13.20 10.28 21.70
C GLY A 82 13.58 8.94 21.04
N LEU A 83 13.74 7.90 21.86
CA LEU A 83 13.99 6.54 21.39
C LEU A 83 12.73 5.98 20.70
N VAL A 84 12.67 6.12 19.38
CA VAL A 84 11.67 5.46 18.53
C VAL A 84 12.35 4.30 17.82
N SER A 85 11.94 3.07 18.15
CA SER A 85 12.35 1.88 17.42
C SER A 85 11.22 1.47 16.48
N VAL A 86 11.54 1.35 15.20
CA VAL A 86 10.72 0.64 14.23
C VAL A 86 11.39 -0.72 14.07
N VAL A 87 10.67 -1.79 14.44
CA VAL A 87 11.14 -3.18 14.38
C VAL A 87 10.53 -3.85 13.17
#